data_AF-A0A4R5GA55-F1
#
_entry.id   AF-A0A4R5GA55-F1
#
_cell.length_a   1.000
_cell.length_b   1.000
_cell.length_c   1.000
_cell.angle_alpha   90.00
_cell.angle_beta   90.00
_cell.angle_gamma   90.00
#
_symmetry.space_group_name_H-M   'P 1'
#
loop_
_entity.id
_entity.type
_entity.pdbx_description
1 polymer ?
#
loop_
_entity_poly.entity_id
_entity_poly.type
_entity_poly.pdbx_seq_one_letter_code
_entity_poly.pdbx_strand_id
1 'polypeptide(L)'
;MRQFRFVRPTLLALTVLLSAPALAWVPKLEETTAKNVIDSAYGRRDPVPTYQTIDLSVKDGKFAAGDGAVKAFDGGNKCVADWLAAPTDFSQGSRPASVTVSGQADQLYFQAQDARDNFRNLSTQDALGADLAGKRMADGLLRVDINVRGLPTEKARDAYLVRLKAPDSKLIAPVRRSYVNDFKQDAGKWSGTLVYYFEPLKAGIGASDKVDLLLRTEADTNCAYSVTLDLGSFQ
;
A
#
# COMPACT_ATOMS: atom_id res chain seq x y z
N MET A 1 -5.01 -55.85 49.66
CA MET A 1 -4.36 -54.65 49.08
C MET A 1 -5.38 -53.91 48.22
N ARG A 2 -5.83 -52.72 48.63
CA ARG A 2 -6.76 -51.87 47.85
C ARG A 2 -5.95 -50.71 47.27
N GLN A 3 -5.87 -50.62 45.94
CA GLN A 3 -5.26 -49.48 45.25
C GLN A 3 -6.29 -48.36 45.09
N PHE A 4 -6.05 -47.22 45.70
CA PHE A 4 -6.77 -45.98 45.44
C PHE A 4 -6.21 -45.32 44.17
N ARG A 5 -7.05 -45.14 43.14
CA ARG A 5 -6.71 -44.36 41.95
C ARG A 5 -6.95 -42.87 42.24
N PHE A 6 -5.89 -42.07 42.22
CA PHE A 6 -5.96 -40.62 42.17
C PHE A 6 -6.37 -40.20 40.75
N VAL A 7 -7.53 -39.56 40.62
CA VAL A 7 -7.96 -38.89 39.38
C VAL A 7 -7.41 -37.47 39.42
N ARG A 8 -6.50 -37.13 38.50
CA ARG A 8 -6.03 -35.76 38.29
C ARG A 8 -7.11 -34.95 37.57
N PRO A 9 -7.46 -33.73 38.04
CA PRO A 9 -8.34 -32.84 37.29
C PRO A 9 -7.54 -32.17 36.16
N THR A 10 -7.93 -32.43 34.92
CA THR A 10 -7.40 -31.77 33.74
C THR A 10 -7.98 -30.34 33.69
N LEU A 11 -7.16 -29.33 33.99
CA LEU A 11 -7.49 -27.93 33.78
C LEU A 11 -7.58 -27.64 32.27
N LEU A 12 -8.80 -27.44 31.75
CA LEU A 12 -9.03 -26.81 30.46
C LEU A 12 -8.69 -25.31 30.59
N ALA A 13 -7.53 -24.91 30.07
CA ALA A 13 -7.22 -23.50 29.84
C ALA A 13 -7.97 -23.04 28.58
N LEU A 14 -9.03 -22.26 28.78
CA LEU A 14 -9.78 -21.58 27.71
C LEU A 14 -8.91 -20.42 27.20
N THR A 15 -8.12 -20.64 26.14
CA THR A 15 -7.44 -19.56 25.43
C THR A 15 -8.48 -18.66 24.79
N VAL A 16 -8.78 -17.54 25.44
CA VAL A 16 -9.48 -16.40 24.84
C VAL A 16 -8.63 -15.96 23.65
N LEU A 17 -9.07 -16.31 22.44
CA LEU A 17 -8.57 -15.74 21.21
C LEU A 17 -8.84 -14.24 21.28
N LEU A 18 -7.83 -13.47 21.68
CA LEU A 18 -7.75 -12.05 21.40
C LEU A 18 -7.78 -11.93 19.87
N SER A 19 -8.98 -11.82 19.30
CA SER A 19 -9.20 -11.43 17.92
C SER A 19 -8.72 -9.99 17.80
N ALA A 20 -7.41 -9.81 17.63
CA ALA A 20 -6.88 -8.58 17.08
C ALA A 20 -7.71 -8.31 15.82
N PRO A 21 -8.31 -7.11 15.66
CA PRO A 21 -9.03 -6.79 14.45
C PRO A 21 -8.07 -7.04 13.28
N ALA A 22 -8.41 -8.02 12.44
CA ALA A 22 -7.60 -8.35 11.30
C ALA A 22 -7.49 -7.08 10.46
N LEU A 23 -6.27 -6.57 10.32
CA LEU A 23 -6.02 -5.49 9.37
C LEU A 23 -6.41 -6.02 7.99
N ALA A 24 -7.17 -5.21 7.26
CA ALA A 24 -7.68 -5.51 5.93
C ALA A 24 -8.13 -4.20 5.33
N TRP A 25 -7.67 -3.93 4.11
CA TRP A 25 -8.05 -2.74 3.38
C TRP A 25 -9.56 -2.63 3.36
N VAL A 26 -10.10 -1.52 3.86
CA VAL A 26 -11.53 -1.31 4.01
C VAL A 26 -12.06 -0.62 2.75
N PRO A 27 -12.77 -1.34 1.86
CA PRO A 27 -13.19 -0.77 0.59
C PRO A 27 -14.25 0.32 0.78
N LYS A 28 -15.01 0.24 1.88
CA LYS A 28 -16.02 1.21 2.28
C LYS A 28 -15.94 1.39 3.78
N LEU A 29 -15.77 2.63 4.23
CA LEU A 29 -15.69 2.93 5.65
C LEU A 29 -17.02 2.61 6.35
N GLU A 30 -16.91 1.82 7.41
CA GLU A 30 -17.99 1.50 8.34
C GLU A 30 -17.75 2.18 9.69
N GLU A 31 -18.78 2.22 10.53
CA GLU A 31 -18.75 2.91 11.82
C GLU A 31 -17.56 2.49 12.70
N THR A 32 -17.31 1.18 12.81
CA THR A 32 -16.22 0.62 13.62
C THR A 32 -14.85 1.06 13.10
N THR A 33 -14.59 0.89 11.80
CA THR A 33 -13.32 1.29 11.17
C THR A 33 -13.12 2.79 11.28
N ALA A 34 -14.14 3.58 10.96
CA ALA A 34 -14.08 5.03 11.04
C ALA A 34 -13.78 5.50 12.46
N LYS A 35 -14.44 4.93 13.46
CA LYS A 35 -14.15 5.19 14.87
C LYS A 35 -12.69 4.86 15.22
N ASN A 36 -12.19 3.70 14.78
CA ASN A 36 -10.81 3.29 15.04
C ASN A 36 -9.79 4.27 14.43
N VAL A 37 -10.01 4.69 13.19
CA VAL A 37 -9.15 5.67 12.51
C VAL A 37 -9.19 7.03 13.21
N ILE A 38 -10.38 7.51 13.55
CA ILE A 38 -10.56 8.78 14.28
C ILE A 38 -9.88 8.71 15.64
N ASP A 39 -10.18 7.71 16.46
CA ASP A 39 -9.59 7.60 17.79
C ASP A 39 -8.06 7.47 17.73
N SER A 40 -7.53 6.82 16.69
CA SER A 40 -6.09 6.77 16.43
C SER A 40 -5.51 8.15 16.11
N ALA A 41 -6.15 8.93 15.24
CA ALA A 41 -5.72 10.29 14.92
C ALA A 41 -5.77 11.22 16.15
N TYR A 42 -6.75 11.03 17.04
CA TYR A 42 -6.91 11.80 18.28
C TYR A 42 -6.02 11.29 19.44
N GLY A 43 -5.23 10.22 19.25
CA GLY A 43 -4.39 9.65 20.31
C GLY A 43 -5.18 8.97 21.44
N ARG A 44 -6.44 8.59 21.20
CA ARG A 44 -7.30 7.89 22.16
C ARG A 44 -7.09 6.37 22.15
N ARG A 45 -6.31 5.88 21.19
CA ARG A 45 -5.89 4.48 21.03
C ARG A 45 -4.57 4.40 20.27
N ASP A 46 -4.02 3.19 20.20
CA ASP A 46 -2.84 2.90 19.38
C ASP A 46 -3.05 3.24 17.90
N PRO A 47 -2.00 3.70 17.21
CA PRO A 47 -2.02 3.94 15.76
C PRO A 47 -2.56 2.75 14.98
N VAL A 48 -3.54 3.00 14.10
CA VAL A 48 -3.98 2.01 13.12
C VAL A 48 -3.33 2.30 11.77
N PRO A 49 -2.71 1.31 11.10
CA PRO A 49 -2.19 1.52 9.76
C PRO A 49 -3.33 1.78 8.77
N THR A 50 -3.27 2.87 8.02
CA THR A 50 -4.24 3.25 6.97
C THR A 50 -3.67 3.15 5.55
N TYR A 51 -2.39 2.79 5.46
CA TYR A 51 -1.66 2.59 4.22
C TYR A 51 -0.55 1.57 4.44
N GLN A 52 -0.04 1.02 3.35
CA GLN A 52 1.22 0.28 3.30
C GLN A 52 2.22 1.05 2.45
N THR A 53 3.46 1.19 2.92
CA THR A 53 4.57 1.73 2.13
C THR A 53 5.69 0.70 2.04
N ILE A 54 6.20 0.50 0.84
CA ILE A 54 7.32 -0.39 0.54
C ILE A 54 8.48 0.48 0.05
N ASP A 55 9.58 0.50 0.80
CA ASP A 55 10.81 1.21 0.44
C ASP A 55 11.65 0.36 -0.52
N LEU A 56 11.76 0.83 -1.77
CA LEU A 56 12.48 0.17 -2.85
C LEU A 56 13.88 0.78 -3.06
N SER A 57 14.34 1.64 -2.14
CA SER A 57 15.71 2.09 -2.13
C SER A 57 16.66 0.90 -1.92
N VAL A 58 17.87 1.01 -2.47
CA VAL A 58 18.89 -0.02 -2.32
C VAL A 58 19.96 0.48 -1.35
N LYS A 59 20.27 -0.34 -0.36
CA LYS A 59 21.34 -0.13 0.62
C LYS A 59 22.15 -1.41 0.72
N ASP A 60 23.47 -1.29 0.68
CA ASP A 60 24.40 -2.43 0.77
C ASP A 60 24.08 -3.56 -0.22
N GLY A 61 23.69 -3.20 -1.45
CA GLY A 61 23.37 -4.14 -2.53
C GLY A 61 22.02 -4.88 -2.36
N LYS A 62 21.16 -4.43 -1.45
CA LYS A 62 19.84 -5.03 -1.18
C LYS A 62 18.73 -3.98 -1.14
N PHE A 63 17.51 -4.36 -1.48
CA PHE A 63 16.35 -3.49 -1.27
C PHE A 63 16.08 -3.29 0.23
N ALA A 64 15.73 -2.06 0.61
CA ALA A 64 15.41 -1.70 1.99
C ALA A 64 14.19 -2.47 2.54
N ALA A 65 13.21 -2.77 1.67
CA ALA A 65 12.06 -3.63 2.00
C ALA A 65 12.40 -5.13 2.11
N GLY A 66 13.66 -5.53 1.91
CA GLY A 66 14.14 -6.89 2.09
C GLY A 66 14.35 -7.68 0.80
N ASP A 67 14.91 -8.88 0.95
CA ASP A 67 15.21 -9.78 -0.17
C ASP A 67 13.90 -10.19 -0.87
N GLY A 68 13.86 -10.01 -2.20
CA GLY A 68 12.67 -10.33 -3.01
C GLY A 68 11.56 -9.27 -2.99
N ALA A 69 11.79 -8.08 -2.41
CA ALA A 69 10.85 -6.96 -2.46
C ALA A 69 10.52 -6.52 -3.90
N VAL A 70 11.52 -6.60 -4.80
CA VAL A 70 11.34 -6.42 -6.24
C VAL A 70 11.75 -7.70 -6.95
N LYS A 71 10.89 -8.20 -7.83
CA LYS A 71 11.14 -9.37 -8.68
C LYS A 71 11.06 -8.98 -10.14
N ALA A 72 11.81 -9.65 -11.00
CA ALA A 72 11.61 -9.53 -12.44
C ALA A 72 10.29 -10.23 -12.81
N PHE A 73 9.37 -9.48 -13.42
CA PHE A 73 8.18 -10.03 -14.06
C PHE A 73 8.46 -10.41 -15.51
N ASP A 74 9.24 -9.58 -16.22
CA ASP A 74 9.70 -9.80 -17.59
C ASP A 74 11.11 -9.20 -17.77
N GLY A 75 11.83 -9.62 -18.82
CA GLY A 75 13.22 -9.21 -19.10
C GLY A 75 14.29 -9.98 -18.31
N GLY A 76 13.87 -10.84 -17.37
CA GLY A 76 14.73 -11.77 -16.63
C GLY A 76 15.47 -11.16 -15.44
N ASN A 77 16.17 -12.00 -14.68
CA ASN A 77 16.81 -11.62 -13.40
C ASN A 77 17.86 -10.51 -13.53
N LYS A 78 18.42 -10.31 -14.74
CA LYS A 78 19.37 -9.24 -15.01
C LYS A 78 18.78 -7.85 -14.73
N CYS A 79 17.49 -7.64 -14.98
CA CYS A 79 16.83 -6.36 -14.70
C CYS A 79 16.94 -5.96 -13.22
N VAL A 80 16.76 -6.92 -12.30
CA VAL A 80 16.88 -6.66 -10.86
C VAL A 80 18.35 -6.59 -10.44
N ALA A 81 19.22 -7.43 -11.01
CA ALA A 81 20.65 -7.42 -10.70
C ALA A 81 21.31 -6.07 -11.08
N ASP A 82 21.01 -5.56 -12.27
CA ASP A 82 21.50 -4.25 -12.73
C ASP A 82 20.94 -3.12 -11.85
N TRP A 83 19.71 -3.28 -11.36
CA TRP A 83 19.16 -2.32 -10.41
C TRP A 83 20.00 -2.30 -9.12
N LEU A 84 20.16 -3.45 -8.47
CA LEU A 84 20.87 -3.58 -7.20
C LEU A 84 22.34 -3.15 -7.29
N ALA A 85 23.01 -3.42 -8.41
CA ALA A 85 24.42 -3.08 -8.60
C ALA A 85 24.66 -1.57 -8.75
N ALA A 86 23.73 -0.85 -9.38
CA ALA A 86 23.89 0.57 -9.68
C ALA A 86 22.60 1.37 -9.39
N PRO A 87 22.15 1.48 -8.13
CA PRO A 87 20.81 1.99 -7.75
C PRO A 87 20.49 3.42 -8.21
N THR A 88 21.53 4.22 -8.45
CA THR A 88 21.43 5.62 -8.88
C THR A 88 21.85 5.83 -10.33
N ASP A 89 22.14 4.76 -11.08
CA ASP A 89 22.39 4.83 -12.52
C ASP A 89 21.06 4.79 -13.29
N PHE A 90 20.70 5.94 -13.84
CA PHE A 90 19.49 6.16 -14.64
C PHE A 90 19.78 6.24 -16.15
N SER A 91 20.94 5.72 -16.59
CA SER A 91 21.29 5.64 -18.01
C SER A 91 20.35 4.72 -18.80
N GLN A 92 19.82 3.69 -18.14
CA GLN A 92 18.86 2.73 -18.70
C GLN A 92 17.40 3.04 -18.30
N GLY A 93 17.13 4.26 -17.85
CA GLY A 93 15.81 4.73 -17.43
C GLY A 93 15.65 4.89 -15.93
N SER A 94 14.49 5.43 -15.57
CA SER A 94 14.12 5.75 -14.20
C SER A 94 13.82 4.50 -13.37
N ARG A 95 13.74 4.67 -12.05
CA ARG A 95 13.49 3.59 -11.09
C ARG A 95 12.45 4.02 -10.04
N PRO A 96 11.51 3.13 -9.69
CA PRO A 96 10.69 3.30 -8.50
C PRO A 96 11.57 3.37 -7.25
N ALA A 97 11.37 4.34 -6.38
CA ALA A 97 12.05 4.46 -5.10
C ALA A 97 11.18 3.98 -3.94
N SER A 98 9.86 4.12 -4.04
CA SER A 98 8.91 3.58 -3.08
C SER A 98 7.55 3.39 -3.72
N VAL A 99 6.76 2.52 -3.12
CA VAL A 99 5.35 2.30 -3.47
C VAL A 99 4.52 2.46 -2.20
N THR A 100 3.47 3.27 -2.26
CA THR A 100 2.50 3.44 -1.17
C THR A 100 1.12 3.06 -1.68
N VAL A 101 0.40 2.24 -0.93
CA VAL A 101 -0.98 1.84 -1.23
C VAL A 101 -1.91 2.23 -0.09
N SER A 102 -3.05 2.84 -0.43
CA SER A 102 -4.02 3.32 0.56
C SER A 102 -5.47 3.31 0.05
N GLY A 103 -6.40 3.38 1.01
CA GLY A 103 -7.84 3.47 0.78
C GLY A 103 -8.47 4.69 1.45
N GLN A 104 -9.79 4.64 1.67
CA GLN A 104 -10.51 5.76 2.29
C GLN A 104 -10.09 6.05 3.74
N ALA A 105 -9.64 5.03 4.48
CA ALA A 105 -9.21 5.20 5.86
C ALA A 105 -8.05 6.19 5.99
N ASP A 106 -7.15 6.24 5.00
CA ASP A 106 -6.03 7.18 4.98
C ASP A 106 -6.51 8.64 4.84
N GLN A 107 -7.49 8.87 3.97
CA GLN A 107 -8.09 10.20 3.85
C GLN A 107 -8.92 10.59 5.08
N LEU A 108 -9.59 9.63 5.71
CA LEU A 108 -10.26 9.86 7.00
C LEU A 108 -9.25 10.22 8.09
N TYR A 109 -8.09 9.55 8.13
CA TYR A 109 -7.04 9.86 9.09
C TYR A 109 -6.60 11.33 8.98
N PHE A 110 -6.35 11.83 7.77
CA PHE A 110 -6.04 13.25 7.55
C PHE A 110 -7.19 14.19 7.91
N GLN A 111 -8.45 13.83 7.59
CA GLN A 111 -9.62 14.61 8.02
C GLN A 111 -9.73 14.68 9.55
N ALA A 112 -9.44 13.59 10.25
CA ALA A 112 -9.48 13.53 11.70
C ALA A 112 -8.31 14.31 12.34
N GLN A 113 -7.10 14.24 11.76
CA GLN A 113 -5.96 15.06 12.18
C GLN A 113 -6.25 16.56 12.00
N ASP A 114 -6.77 16.97 10.84
CA ASP A 114 -7.14 18.36 10.59
C ASP A 114 -8.20 18.84 11.60
N ALA A 115 -9.24 18.05 11.85
CA ALA A 115 -10.24 18.39 12.86
C ALA A 115 -9.63 18.53 14.26
N ARG A 116 -8.77 17.60 14.67
CA ARG A 116 -8.06 17.64 15.96
C ARG A 116 -7.20 18.90 16.08
N ASP A 117 -6.40 19.20 15.07
CA ASP A 117 -5.46 20.32 15.07
C ASP A 117 -6.19 21.68 15.04
N ASN A 118 -7.44 21.69 14.56
CA ASN A 118 -8.35 22.84 14.63
C ASN A 118 -9.28 22.81 15.87
N PHE A 119 -8.95 22.03 16.91
CA PHE A 119 -9.70 21.92 18.16
C PHE A 119 -11.17 21.49 18.00
N ARG A 120 -11.47 20.70 16.95
CA ARG A 120 -12.80 20.11 16.71
C ARG A 120 -12.79 18.64 17.10
N ASN A 121 -13.97 18.11 17.47
CA ASN A 121 -14.18 16.68 17.67
C ASN A 121 -14.95 16.11 16.49
N LEU A 122 -14.26 15.41 15.58
CA LEU A 122 -14.90 14.73 14.47
C LEU A 122 -15.63 13.49 14.98
N SER A 123 -16.97 13.49 14.89
CA SER A 123 -17.76 12.30 15.21
C SER A 123 -17.73 11.29 14.06
N THR A 124 -17.97 10.02 14.35
CA THR A 124 -18.11 8.99 13.31
C THR A 124 -19.28 9.29 12.37
N GLN A 125 -20.38 9.83 12.90
CA GLN A 125 -21.55 10.23 12.11
C GLN A 125 -21.18 11.32 11.09
N ASP A 126 -20.45 12.36 11.52
CA ASP A 126 -20.00 13.43 10.62
C ASP A 126 -19.01 12.91 9.59
N ALA A 127 -18.07 12.06 10.02
CA ALA A 127 -17.07 11.44 9.15
C ALA A 127 -17.68 10.60 8.03
N LEU A 128 -18.75 9.86 8.33
CA LEU A 128 -19.49 9.03 7.36
C LEU A 128 -20.59 9.81 6.62
N GLY A 129 -20.87 11.04 7.03
CA GLY A 129 -21.82 11.94 6.38
C GLY A 129 -21.37 12.36 4.98
N ALA A 130 -22.34 12.73 4.14
CA ALA A 130 -22.13 13.03 2.72
C ALA A 130 -21.06 14.10 2.47
N ASP A 131 -20.97 15.12 3.34
CA ASP A 131 -20.05 16.26 3.19
C ASP A 131 -18.58 15.84 3.27
N LEU A 132 -18.23 14.91 4.16
CA LEU A 132 -16.86 14.43 4.33
C LEU A 132 -16.59 13.18 3.49
N ALA A 133 -17.60 12.30 3.32
CA ALA A 133 -17.51 11.14 2.45
C ALA A 133 -17.31 11.53 0.99
N GLY A 134 -18.03 12.54 0.50
CA GLY A 134 -17.91 13.04 -0.88
C GLY A 134 -16.56 13.69 -1.21
N LYS A 135 -15.75 14.04 -0.19
CA LYS A 135 -14.40 14.59 -0.34
C LYS A 135 -13.32 13.50 -0.38
N ARG A 136 -13.67 12.25 -0.09
CA ARG A 136 -12.78 11.10 -0.17
C ARG A 136 -12.86 10.44 -1.55
N MET A 137 -11.98 9.48 -1.79
CA MET A 137 -12.06 8.56 -2.90
C MET A 137 -13.33 7.70 -2.77
N ALA A 138 -13.89 7.32 -3.91
CA ALA A 138 -15.09 6.48 -3.95
C ALA A 138 -14.86 5.11 -3.29
N ASP A 139 -15.95 4.50 -2.84
CA ASP A 139 -15.99 3.12 -2.33
C ASP A 139 -15.34 2.14 -3.32
N GLY A 140 -14.51 1.25 -2.80
CA GLY A 140 -13.83 0.21 -3.56
C GLY A 140 -12.62 0.67 -4.36
N LEU A 141 -12.28 1.97 -4.35
CA LEU A 141 -11.04 2.44 -4.95
C LEU A 141 -9.83 2.12 -4.07
N LEU A 142 -8.75 1.73 -4.72
CA LEU A 142 -7.43 1.56 -4.15
C LEU A 142 -6.49 2.57 -4.83
N ARG A 143 -5.79 3.39 -4.05
CA ARG A 143 -4.80 4.36 -4.53
C ARG A 143 -3.42 3.74 -4.40
N VAL A 144 -2.62 3.84 -5.46
CA VAL A 144 -1.21 3.41 -5.49
C VAL A 144 -0.36 4.58 -5.94
N ASP A 145 0.49 5.05 -5.04
CA ASP A 145 1.46 6.11 -5.26
C ASP A 145 2.84 5.49 -5.49
N ILE A 146 3.51 5.87 -6.55
CA ILE A 146 4.85 5.35 -6.91
C ILE A 146 5.79 6.54 -6.99
N ASN A 147 6.69 6.64 -6.02
CA ASN A 147 7.78 7.59 -6.10
C ASN A 147 8.79 7.08 -7.13
N VAL A 148 9.15 7.92 -8.10
CA VAL A 148 10.07 7.56 -9.18
C VAL A 148 11.24 8.54 -9.20
N ARG A 149 12.41 8.05 -9.60
CA ARG A 149 13.63 8.84 -9.73
C ARG A 149 14.32 8.55 -11.05
N GLY A 150 14.91 9.58 -11.66
CA GLY A 150 15.78 9.40 -12.81
C GLY A 150 15.10 9.51 -14.18
N LEU A 151 13.88 10.04 -14.25
CA LEU A 151 13.17 10.24 -15.51
C LEU A 151 13.97 11.18 -16.43
N PRO A 152 14.11 10.87 -17.73
CA PRO A 152 14.86 11.71 -18.67
C PRO A 152 14.17 13.05 -18.96
N THR A 153 12.84 13.08 -18.88
CA THR A 153 12.01 14.28 -19.03
C THR A 153 10.82 14.20 -18.09
N GLU A 154 10.20 15.33 -17.77
CA GLU A 154 8.97 15.34 -16.99
C GLU A 154 7.86 14.54 -17.69
N LYS A 155 7.74 14.69 -19.02
CA LYS A 155 6.73 14.00 -19.86
C LYS A 155 6.88 12.48 -19.85
N ALA A 156 8.08 11.95 -19.60
CA ALA A 156 8.31 10.51 -19.56
C ALA A 156 7.52 9.78 -18.46
N ARG A 157 7.01 10.51 -17.45
CA ARG A 157 6.07 9.97 -16.45
C ARG A 157 4.84 9.29 -17.06
N ASP A 158 4.39 9.74 -18.23
CA ASP A 158 3.20 9.22 -18.90
C ASP A 158 3.41 7.84 -19.56
N ALA A 159 4.66 7.43 -19.72
CA ALA A 159 5.06 6.18 -20.37
C ALA A 159 5.06 4.97 -19.42
N TYR A 160 4.94 5.19 -18.11
CA TYR A 160 4.87 4.11 -17.13
C TYR A 160 3.65 3.21 -17.37
N LEU A 161 3.91 1.91 -17.50
CA LEU A 161 2.88 0.89 -17.58
C LEU A 161 2.74 0.20 -16.22
N VAL A 162 1.56 0.34 -15.62
CA VAL A 162 1.26 -0.22 -14.30
C VAL A 162 0.04 -1.13 -14.37
N ARG A 163 0.11 -2.29 -13.72
CA ARG A 163 -1.01 -3.24 -13.57
C ARG A 163 -1.00 -3.81 -12.15
N LEU A 164 -2.17 -4.19 -11.66
CA LEU A 164 -2.24 -5.18 -10.57
C LEU A 164 -2.36 -6.57 -11.19
N LYS A 165 -1.67 -7.55 -10.62
CA LYS A 165 -1.85 -8.97 -10.93
C LYS A 165 -2.50 -9.64 -9.73
N ALA A 166 -3.72 -10.13 -9.95
CA ALA A 166 -4.48 -10.86 -8.96
C ALA A 166 -3.92 -12.28 -8.73
N PRO A 167 -4.30 -12.98 -7.64
CA PRO A 167 -3.86 -14.34 -7.35
C PRO A 167 -4.16 -15.35 -8.47
N ASP A 168 -5.24 -15.13 -9.23
CA ASP A 168 -5.62 -15.90 -10.41
C ASP A 168 -4.81 -15.54 -11.68
N SER A 169 -3.76 -14.72 -11.54
CA SER A 169 -2.92 -14.16 -12.60
C SER A 169 -3.60 -13.18 -13.56
N LYS A 170 -4.84 -12.74 -13.28
CA LYS A 170 -5.50 -11.70 -14.06
C LYS A 170 -4.79 -10.36 -13.91
N LEU A 171 -4.53 -9.70 -15.03
CA LEU A 171 -3.96 -8.36 -15.06
C LEU A 171 -5.07 -7.30 -15.08
N ILE A 172 -4.96 -6.34 -14.18
CA ILE A 172 -5.96 -5.30 -13.95
C ILE A 172 -5.33 -3.95 -14.25
N ALA A 173 -5.97 -3.21 -15.16
CA ALA A 173 -5.56 -1.86 -15.50
C ALA A 173 -6.05 -0.85 -14.44
N PRO A 174 -5.32 0.24 -14.21
CA PRO A 174 -5.82 1.34 -13.41
C PRO A 174 -7.02 1.99 -14.11
N VAL A 175 -8.03 2.39 -13.34
CA VAL A 175 -9.20 3.13 -13.84
C VAL A 175 -8.92 4.62 -13.98
N ARG A 176 -7.90 5.12 -13.28
CA ARG A 176 -7.43 6.49 -13.37
C ARG A 176 -5.92 6.57 -13.09
N ARG A 177 -5.25 7.48 -13.76
CA ARG A 177 -3.85 7.87 -13.51
C ARG A 177 -3.73 9.37 -13.30
N SER A 178 -2.81 9.80 -12.47
CA SER A 178 -2.47 11.19 -12.18
C SER A 178 -1.05 11.27 -11.62
N TYR A 179 -0.66 12.42 -11.08
CA TYR A 179 0.62 12.65 -10.43
C TYR A 179 0.44 13.69 -9.33
N VAL A 180 1.29 13.62 -8.31
CA VAL A 180 1.37 14.66 -7.28
C VAL A 180 2.11 15.87 -7.88
N ASN A 181 1.80 17.07 -7.39
CA ASN A 181 2.54 18.28 -7.74
C ASN A 181 3.88 18.37 -6.98
N ASP A 182 4.71 17.35 -7.11
CA ASP A 182 6.01 17.21 -6.42
C ASP A 182 7.18 16.94 -7.39
N PHE A 183 6.92 17.00 -8.69
CA PHE A 183 7.93 16.74 -9.70
C PHE A 183 9.00 17.84 -9.71
N LYS A 184 10.26 17.42 -9.62
CA LYS A 184 11.42 18.32 -9.62
C LYS A 184 12.60 17.70 -10.36
N GLN A 185 13.49 18.57 -10.83
CA GLN A 185 14.76 18.15 -11.40
C GLN A 185 15.83 18.00 -10.32
N ASP A 186 16.64 16.95 -10.47
CA ASP A 186 17.86 16.71 -9.73
C ASP A 186 18.91 16.14 -10.71
N ALA A 187 20.10 16.75 -10.77
CA ALA A 187 21.16 16.41 -11.71
C ALA A 187 20.69 16.21 -13.18
N GLY A 188 19.75 17.03 -13.66
CA GLY A 188 19.21 16.96 -15.02
C GLY A 188 18.22 15.81 -15.27
N LYS A 189 17.81 15.09 -14.23
CA LYS A 189 16.76 14.06 -14.27
C LYS A 189 15.56 14.48 -13.44
N TRP A 190 14.40 13.93 -13.76
CA TRP A 190 13.15 14.22 -13.07
C TRP A 190 12.82 13.14 -12.03
N SER A 191 12.29 13.58 -10.89
CA SER A 191 11.78 12.72 -9.82
C SER A 191 10.46 13.29 -9.31
N GLY A 192 9.56 12.42 -8.87
CA GLY A 192 8.22 12.81 -8.38
C GLY A 192 7.35 11.60 -8.11
N THR A 193 6.06 11.81 -7.88
CA THR A 193 5.13 10.74 -7.50
C THR A 193 4.04 10.54 -8.54
N LEU A 194 4.01 9.33 -9.12
CA LEU A 194 2.92 8.87 -9.99
C LEU A 194 1.77 8.35 -9.12
N VAL A 195 0.54 8.56 -9.55
CA VAL A 195 -0.65 8.12 -8.81
C VAL A 195 -1.55 7.29 -9.72
N TYR A 196 -1.92 6.10 -9.26
CA TYR A 196 -2.81 5.18 -9.96
C TYR A 196 -3.99 4.80 -9.06
N TYR A 197 -5.16 4.65 -9.65
CA TYR A 197 -6.36 4.20 -8.95
C TYR A 197 -6.87 2.92 -9.58
N PHE A 198 -7.21 1.94 -8.74
CA PHE A 198 -7.71 0.62 -9.14
C PHE A 198 -9.06 0.34 -8.48
N GLU A 199 -9.84 -0.56 -9.10
CA GLU A 199 -11.09 -1.11 -8.54
C GLU A 199 -10.91 -2.63 -8.30
N PRO A 200 -10.07 -3.04 -7.35
CA PRO A 200 -9.68 -4.45 -7.17
C PRO A 200 -10.87 -5.38 -6.89
N LEU A 201 -11.89 -4.91 -6.15
CA LEU A 201 -13.10 -5.69 -5.87
C LEU A 201 -13.84 -6.10 -7.15
N LYS A 202 -13.94 -5.20 -8.14
CA LYS A 202 -14.59 -5.52 -9.43
C LYS A 202 -13.82 -6.57 -10.23
N ALA A 203 -12.55 -6.76 -9.90
CA ALA A 203 -11.69 -7.77 -10.49
C ALA A 203 -11.63 -9.08 -9.69
N GLY A 204 -12.31 -9.17 -8.54
CA GLY A 204 -12.33 -10.36 -7.68
C GLY A 204 -11.21 -10.44 -6.65
N ILE A 205 -10.44 -9.36 -6.45
CA ILE A 205 -9.43 -9.26 -5.38
C ILE A 205 -10.12 -8.89 -4.08
N GLY A 206 -9.91 -9.68 -3.03
CA GLY A 206 -10.41 -9.46 -1.68
C GLY A 206 -9.61 -8.43 -0.88
N ALA A 207 -10.24 -7.89 0.16
CA ALA A 207 -9.69 -6.88 1.07
C ALA A 207 -8.43 -7.31 1.85
N SER A 208 -8.19 -8.62 1.98
CA SER A 208 -7.04 -9.18 2.69
C SER A 208 -6.07 -9.93 1.76
N ASP A 209 -6.26 -9.80 0.45
CA ASP A 209 -5.44 -10.51 -0.51
C ASP A 209 -4.05 -9.88 -0.63
N LYS A 210 -3.09 -10.71 -1.05
CA LYS A 210 -1.81 -10.24 -1.56
C LYS A 210 -1.88 -10.15 -3.07
N VAL A 211 -1.46 -9.02 -3.62
CA VAL A 211 -1.48 -8.78 -5.07
C VAL A 211 -0.14 -8.25 -5.52
N ASP A 212 0.23 -8.53 -6.76
CA ASP A 212 1.47 -8.03 -7.33
C ASP A 212 1.21 -6.73 -8.10
N LEU A 213 1.90 -5.66 -7.72
CA LEU A 213 2.00 -4.44 -8.52
C LEU A 213 3.07 -4.65 -9.59
N LEU A 214 2.64 -4.71 -10.85
CA LEU A 214 3.51 -4.80 -12.00
C LEU A 214 3.86 -3.42 -12.53
N LEU A 215 5.15 -3.21 -12.78
CA LEU A 215 5.74 -1.93 -13.17
C LEU A 215 6.65 -2.13 -14.38
N ARG A 216 6.39 -1.41 -15.48
CA ARG A 216 7.37 -1.17 -16.54
C ARG A 216 7.57 0.33 -16.68
N THR A 217 8.82 0.74 -16.69
CA THR A 217 9.22 2.15 -16.72
C THR A 217 9.12 2.71 -18.14
N GLU A 218 9.55 3.95 -18.34
CA GLU A 218 9.61 4.62 -19.64
C GLU A 218 10.69 4.06 -20.57
N ALA A 219 11.63 3.27 -20.05
CA ALA A 219 12.79 2.81 -20.79
C ALA A 219 12.38 1.88 -21.94
N ASP A 220 13.07 1.98 -23.07
CA ASP A 220 12.87 1.09 -24.21
C ASP A 220 13.55 -0.27 -23.96
N THR A 221 13.00 -1.03 -23.01
CA THR A 221 13.48 -2.35 -22.60
C THR A 221 12.31 -3.25 -22.25
N ASN A 222 12.56 -4.57 -22.21
CA ASN A 222 11.59 -5.55 -21.72
C ASN A 222 11.56 -5.70 -20.20
N CYS A 223 12.35 -4.92 -19.45
CA CYS A 223 12.40 -5.04 -17.99
C CYS A 223 11.06 -4.60 -17.38
N ALA A 224 10.36 -5.56 -16.79
CA ALA A 224 9.18 -5.32 -15.98
C ALA A 224 9.39 -5.92 -14.59
N TYR A 225 8.88 -5.24 -13.57
CA TYR A 225 9.10 -5.56 -12.17
C TYR A 225 7.78 -5.90 -11.49
N SER A 226 7.85 -6.71 -10.44
CA SER A 226 6.74 -7.04 -9.55
C SER A 226 7.10 -6.67 -8.12
N VAL A 227 6.16 -5.99 -7.45
CA VAL A 227 6.23 -5.65 -6.02
C VAL A 227 4.96 -6.16 -5.36
N THR A 228 5.09 -7.02 -4.36
CA THR A 228 3.92 -7.60 -3.69
C THR A 228 3.33 -6.60 -2.69
N LEU A 229 2.06 -6.28 -2.87
CA LEU A 229 1.24 -5.49 -1.94
C LEU A 229 0.45 -6.43 -1.04
N ASP A 230 0.35 -6.08 0.24
CA ASP A 230 -0.44 -6.83 1.23
C ASP A 230 -1.65 -5.99 1.65
N LEU A 231 -2.81 -6.26 1.04
CA LEU A 231 -4.03 -5.52 1.36
C LEU A 231 -4.50 -5.83 2.79
N GLY A 232 -4.04 -6.92 3.38
CA GLY A 232 -4.24 -7.27 4.79
C GLY A 232 -3.40 -6.47 5.77
N SER A 233 -2.53 -5.55 5.35
CA SER A 233 -1.62 -4.85 6.27
C SER A 233 -2.09 -3.47 6.72
N PHE A 234 -3.24 -2.99 6.24
CA PHE A 234 -3.79 -1.67 6.56
C PHE A 234 -5.31 -1.67 6.53
N GLN A 235 -5.96 -0.64 7.12
CA GLN A 235 -7.39 -0.38 7.02
C GLN A 235 -7.69 0.57 5.85
#